data_AF-A0A6H9STK0-F1
#
_entry.id   AF-A0A6H9STK0-F1
#
_cell.length_a   1.000
_cell.length_b   1.000
_cell.length_c   1.000
_cell.angle_alpha   90.00
_cell.angle_beta   90.00
_cell.angle_gamma   90.00
#
_symmetry.space_group_name_H-M   'P 1'
#
loop_
_entity.id
_entity.type
_entity.pdbx_description
1 polymer ?
#
loop_
_entity_poly.entity_id
_entity_poly.type
_entity_poly.pdbx_seq_one_letter_code
_entity_poly.pdbx_strand_id
1 'polypeptide(L)'
;MDCNEARALLDADVDRELSAPDALRVQRHVEGCDACRRERERIVALARAVRQADYHRAPDALRASILGALPAAGSDNEHERTRRSARAEPGAPDGASARPRPRPGARRWF
;
A
#
# COMPACT_ATOMS: atom_id res chain seq x y z
N MET A 1 -10.92 23.32 -4.30
CA MET A 1 -10.21 22.89 -5.52
C MET A 1 -11.12 23.15 -6.70
N ASP A 2 -10.55 23.52 -7.84
CA ASP A 2 -11.28 23.70 -9.09
C ASP A 2 -11.47 22.36 -9.83
N CYS A 3 -12.20 22.38 -10.95
CA CYS A 3 -12.50 21.18 -11.73
C CYS A 3 -11.25 20.57 -12.40
N ASN A 4 -10.27 21.38 -12.78
CA ASN A 4 -9.06 20.89 -13.44
C ASN A 4 -8.16 20.17 -12.42
N GLU A 5 -7.97 20.78 -11.25
CA GLU A 5 -7.30 20.15 -10.11
C GLU A 5 -7.99 18.85 -9.72
N ALA A 6 -9.33 18.84 -9.67
CA ALA A 6 -10.09 17.65 -9.31
C ALA A 6 -9.91 16.54 -10.34
N ARG A 7 -10.07 16.86 -11.64
CA ARG A 7 -9.93 15.90 -12.75
C ARG A 7 -8.54 15.26 -12.79
N ALA A 8 -7.49 16.02 -12.50
CA ALA A 8 -6.12 15.50 -12.45
C ALA A 8 -5.90 14.46 -11.34
N LEU A 9 -6.75 14.43 -10.30
CA LEU A 9 -6.63 13.52 -9.17
C LEU A 9 -7.66 12.38 -9.17
N LEU A 10 -8.58 12.32 -10.14
CA LEU A 10 -9.67 11.34 -10.13
C LEU A 10 -9.18 9.89 -10.28
N ASP A 11 -8.17 9.64 -11.12
CA ASP A 11 -7.63 8.29 -11.30
C ASP A 11 -7.01 7.79 -9.99
N ALA A 12 -6.15 8.60 -9.37
CA ALA A 12 -5.55 8.30 -8.07
C ALA A 12 -6.57 8.16 -6.93
N ASP A 13 -7.70 8.89 -6.97
CA ASP A 13 -8.81 8.69 -6.02
C ASP A 13 -9.45 7.32 -6.19
N VAL A 14 -9.73 6.91 -7.44
CA VAL A 14 -10.34 5.62 -7.75
C VAL A 14 -9.43 4.46 -7.35
N ASP A 15 -8.12 4.60 -7.56
CA ASP A 15 -7.11 3.59 -7.23
C ASP A 15 -6.68 3.63 -5.74
N ARG A 16 -7.21 4.57 -4.96
CA ARG A 16 -6.92 4.78 -3.53
C ARG A 16 -5.46 5.14 -3.24
N GLU A 17 -4.84 5.87 -4.16
CA GLU A 17 -3.44 6.30 -4.08
C GLU A 17 -3.27 7.69 -3.47
N LEU A 18 -4.37 8.44 -3.31
CA LEU A 18 -4.34 9.76 -2.70
C LEU A 18 -4.04 9.71 -1.20
N SER A 19 -3.35 10.76 -0.73
CA SER A 19 -3.27 11.05 0.69
C SER A 19 -4.66 11.32 1.28
N ALA A 20 -4.86 11.04 2.56
CA ALA A 20 -6.14 11.30 3.23
C ALA A 20 -6.69 12.73 3.04
N PRO A 21 -5.88 13.81 3.17
CA PRO A 21 -6.39 15.17 2.93
C PRO A 21 -6.77 15.40 1.46
N ASP A 22 -6.01 14.86 0.50
CA ASP A 22 -6.33 15.04 -0.93
C ASP A 22 -7.60 14.29 -1.32
N ALA A 23 -7.77 13.05 -0.85
CA ALA A 23 -8.98 12.27 -1.04
C ALA A 23 -10.23 13.00 -0.51
N LEU A 24 -10.13 13.62 0.67
CA LEU A 24 -11.25 14.41 1.22
C LEU A 24 -11.58 15.64 0.38
N ARG A 25 -10.57 16.35 -0.14
CA ARG A 25 -10.80 17.51 -1.02
C ARG A 25 -11.47 17.10 -2.34
N VAL A 26 -11.01 16.02 -2.96
CA VAL A 26 -11.60 15.46 -4.18
C VAL A 26 -13.02 14.99 -3.93
N GLN A 27 -13.26 14.26 -2.84
CA GLN A 27 -14.60 13.79 -2.46
C GLN A 27 -15.59 14.96 -2.34
N ARG A 28 -15.24 15.99 -1.56
CA ARG A 28 -16.09 17.18 -1.38
C ARG A 28 -16.41 17.87 -2.71
N HIS A 29 -15.44 17.93 -3.63
CA HIS A 29 -15.65 18.52 -4.95
C HIS A 29 -16.61 17.66 -5.80
N VAL A 30 -16.37 16.35 -5.85
CA VAL A 30 -17.21 15.40 -6.60
C VAL A 30 -18.64 15.38 -6.09
N GLU A 31 -18.86 15.52 -4.77
CA GLU A 31 -20.19 15.62 -4.18
C GLU A 31 -20.97 16.83 -4.72
N GLY A 32 -20.30 17.98 -4.93
CA GLY A 32 -20.91 19.22 -5.41
C GLY A 32 -20.84 19.48 -6.93
N CYS A 33 -20.16 18.64 -7.71
CA CYS A 33 -19.92 18.88 -9.14
C CYS A 33 -20.30 17.67 -10.01
N ASP A 34 -21.41 17.80 -10.75
CA ASP A 34 -21.90 16.71 -11.60
C ASP A 34 -20.97 16.34 -12.76
N ALA A 35 -20.20 17.30 -13.28
CA ALA A 35 -19.22 17.02 -14.33
C ALA A 35 -18.11 16.08 -13.83
N CYS A 36 -17.57 16.37 -12.63
CA CYS A 36 -16.55 15.54 -12.01
C CYS A 36 -17.13 14.21 -11.49
N ARG A 37 -18.39 14.19 -11.05
CA ARG A 37 -19.11 12.96 -10.70
C ARG A 37 -19.21 11.98 -11.88
N ARG A 38 -19.68 12.47 -13.03
CA ARG A 38 -19.77 11.66 -14.26
C ARG A 38 -18.40 11.17 -14.73
N GLU A 39 -17.38 11.99 -14.61
CA GLU A 39 -16.02 11.59 -14.99
C GLU A 39 -15.50 10.46 -14.09
N ARG A 40 -15.67 10.60 -12.78
CA ARG A 40 -15.31 9.55 -11.82
C ARG A 40 -16.07 8.25 -12.08
N GLU A 41 -17.36 8.33 -12.41
CA GLU A 41 -18.17 7.17 -12.77
C GLU A 41 -17.63 6.45 -14.02
N ARG A 42 -17.15 7.18 -15.03
CA ARG A 42 -16.49 6.59 -16.21
C ARG A 42 -15.21 5.83 -15.84
N ILE A 43 -14.36 6.43 -15.01
CA ILE A 43 -13.11 5.80 -14.55
C ILE A 43 -13.43 4.52 -13.75
N VAL A 44 -14.42 4.58 -12.84
CA VAL A 44 -14.87 3.40 -12.07
C VAL A 44 -15.43 2.30 -13.00
N ALA A 45 -16.20 2.68 -14.02
CA ALA A 45 -16.73 1.74 -15.01
C ALA A 45 -15.61 1.06 -15.80
N LEU A 46 -14.61 1.82 -16.26
CA LEU A 46 -13.42 1.30 -16.93
C LEU A 46 -12.66 0.32 -16.02
N ALA A 47 -12.38 0.72 -14.78
CA ALA A 47 -11.67 -0.14 -13.81
C ALA A 47 -12.44 -1.45 -13.53
N ARG A 48 -13.78 -1.41 -13.52
CA ARG A 48 -14.60 -2.63 -13.41
C ARG A 48 -14.50 -3.51 -14.65
N ALA A 49 -14.55 -2.93 -15.85
CA ALA A 49 -14.42 -3.68 -17.10
C ALA A 49 -13.05 -4.36 -17.20
N VAL A 50 -11.96 -3.66 -16.86
CA VAL A 50 -10.61 -4.24 -16.85
C VAL A 50 -10.50 -5.39 -15.86
N ARG A 51 -11.09 -5.28 -14.66
CA ARG A 51 -11.10 -6.37 -13.67
C ARG A 51 -11.90 -7.61 -14.10
N GLN A 52 -12.81 -7.46 -15.06
CA GLN A 52 -13.59 -8.57 -15.61
C GLN A 52 -12.87 -9.26 -16.79
N ALA A 53 -11.75 -8.71 -17.27
CA ALA A 53 -10.95 -9.35 -18.29
C ALA A 53 -10.36 -10.67 -17.78
N ASP A 54 -10.00 -11.55 -18.72
CA ASP A 54 -9.45 -12.86 -18.41
C ASP A 54 -8.22 -12.76 -17.50
N TYR A 55 -8.31 -13.41 -16.35
CA TYR A 55 -7.20 -13.45 -15.41
C TYR A 55 -6.19 -14.50 -15.86
N HIS A 56 -5.02 -14.05 -16.31
CA HIS A 56 -3.92 -14.96 -16.60
C HIS A 56 -3.25 -15.44 -15.31
N ARG A 57 -3.43 -16.71 -14.97
CA ARG A 57 -2.77 -17.34 -13.82
C ARG A 57 -1.28 -17.55 -14.12
N ALA A 58 -0.43 -17.26 -13.13
CA ALA A 58 0.99 -17.59 -13.20
C ALA A 58 1.18 -19.12 -13.31
N PRO A 59 2.03 -19.62 -14.22
CA PRO A 59 2.30 -21.05 -14.32
C PRO A 59 2.94 -21.62 -13.05
N ASP A 60 2.65 -22.89 -12.72
CA ASP A 60 3.22 -23.55 -11.55
C ASP A 60 4.76 -23.63 -11.59
N ALA A 61 5.34 -23.69 -12.78
CA ALA A 61 6.79 -23.63 -12.98
C ALA A 61 7.40 -22.33 -12.43
N LEU A 62 6.73 -21.19 -12.61
CA LEU A 62 7.18 -19.91 -12.06
C LEU A 62 7.10 -19.91 -10.54
N ARG A 63 6.02 -20.46 -9.96
CA ARG A 63 5.89 -20.62 -8.51
C ARG A 63 7.03 -21.47 -7.94
N ALA A 64 7.33 -22.62 -8.57
CA ALA A 64 8.40 -23.50 -8.13
C ALA A 64 9.77 -22.81 -8.20
N SER A 65 10.03 -22.06 -9.27
CA SER A 65 11.26 -21.26 -9.42
C SER A 65 11.41 -20.21 -8.31
N ILE A 66 10.35 -19.47 -8.01
CA ILE A 66 10.37 -18.47 -6.93
C ILE A 66 10.65 -19.15 -5.58
N LEU A 67 9.95 -20.24 -5.25
CA LEU A 67 10.14 -20.94 -3.99
C LEU A 67 11.55 -21.51 -3.84
N GLY A 68 12.15 -21.99 -4.92
CA GLY A 68 13.54 -22.47 -4.92
C GLY A 68 14.59 -21.37 -4.78
N ALA A 69 14.26 -20.13 -5.16
CA ALA A 69 15.15 -18.97 -5.06
C ALA A 69 15.04 -18.23 -3.71
N LEU A 70 14.00 -18.49 -2.92
CA LEU A 70 13.86 -17.89 -1.59
C LEU A 70 14.93 -18.48 -0.65
N PRO A 71 15.61 -17.65 0.16
CA PRO A 71 16.49 -18.15 1.20
C PRO A 71 15.69 -18.99 2.19
N ALA A 72 16.30 -20.05 2.72
CA ALA A 72 15.67 -20.85 3.78
C ALA A 72 15.27 -19.91 4.93
N ALA A 73 14.09 -20.14 5.51
CA ALA A 73 13.46 -19.31 6.56
C ALA A 73 14.27 -19.14 7.87
N GLY A 74 15.56 -19.45 7.88
CA GLY A 74 16.51 -19.17 8.95
C GLY A 74 17.31 -17.87 8.81
N SER A 75 17.29 -17.19 7.65
CA SER A 75 18.04 -15.94 7.42
C SER A 75 17.40 -14.68 8.04
N ASP A 76 16.22 -14.81 8.64
CA ASP A 76 15.50 -13.71 9.30
C ASP A 76 16.26 -13.21 10.54
N ASN A 77 17.00 -14.08 11.21
CA ASN A 77 17.78 -13.72 12.39
C ASN A 77 18.98 -12.84 12.06
N GLU A 78 19.54 -12.98 10.87
CA GLU A 78 20.73 -12.23 10.46
C GLU A 78 20.36 -10.81 10.01
N HIS A 79 19.31 -10.66 9.19
CA HIS A 79 18.82 -9.35 8.78
C HIS A 79 18.24 -8.53 9.95
N GLU A 80 17.55 -9.18 10.90
CA GLU A 80 17.06 -8.53 12.13
C GLU A 80 18.22 -8.13 13.06
N ARG A 81 19.27 -8.95 13.17
CA ARG A 81 20.50 -8.59 13.92
C ARG A 81 21.24 -7.43 13.26
N THR A 82 21.39 -7.42 11.94
CA THR A 82 22.06 -6.34 11.21
C THR A 82 21.27 -5.03 11.33
N ARG A 83 19.94 -5.06 11.21
CA ARG A 83 19.08 -3.87 11.43
C ARG A 83 19.13 -3.36 12.87
N ARG A 84 19.18 -4.26 13.85
CA ARG A 84 19.28 -3.91 15.27
C ARG A 84 20.67 -3.38 15.64
N SER A 85 21.72 -3.93 15.05
CA SER A 85 23.10 -3.47 15.18
C SER A 85 23.29 -2.09 14.53
N ALA A 86 22.65 -1.83 13.39
CA ALA A 86 22.68 -0.52 12.75
C ALA A 86 21.88 0.54 13.52
N ARG A 87 20.90 0.14 14.34
CA ARG A 87 20.12 1.03 15.22
C ARG A 87 20.77 1.25 16.59
N ALA A 88 21.77 0.46 16.96
CA ALA A 88 22.56 0.68 18.16
C ALA A 88 23.60 1.78 17.90
N GLU A 89 23.17 3.04 18.04
CA GLU A 89 24.06 4.20 18.10
C GLU A 89 25.08 4.04 19.25
N PRO A 90 26.37 4.31 19.05
CA PRO A 90 27.33 4.37 20.14
C PRO A 90 27.18 5.71 20.88
N GLY A 91 26.41 5.68 21.97
CA GLY A 91 26.51 6.67 23.05
C GLY A 91 25.24 7.45 23.39
N ALA A 92 24.57 7.02 24.46
CA ALA A 92 23.85 7.91 25.39
C ALA A 92 23.69 7.19 26.74
N PRO A 93 23.88 7.88 27.88
CA PRO A 93 24.03 7.24 29.19
C PRO A 93 22.70 6.74 29.79
N ASP A 94 22.87 5.80 30.71
CA ASP A 94 21.86 5.00 31.41
C ASP A 94 20.67 5.79 31.96
N GLY A 95 19.48 5.23 31.73
CA GLY A 95 18.31 5.50 32.58
C GLY A 95 16.99 5.60 31.84
N ALA A 96 16.37 4.46 31.49
CA ALA A 96 14.91 4.31 31.49
C ALA A 96 14.52 2.86 31.21
N SER A 97 13.85 2.22 32.18
CA SER A 97 13.25 0.90 32.03
C SER A 97 12.17 0.93 30.92
N ALA A 98 12.48 0.34 29.77
CA ALA A 98 11.55 0.23 28.65
C ALA A 98 10.69 -1.04 28.80
N ARG A 99 9.39 -0.86 29.09
CA ARG A 99 8.40 -1.94 29.06
C ARG A 99 8.29 -2.52 27.63
N PRO A 100 8.23 -3.85 27.45
CA PRO A 100 8.11 -4.46 26.13
C PRO A 100 6.76 -4.12 25.49
N ARG A 101 6.79 -3.66 24.24
CA ARG A 101 5.59 -3.41 23.42
C ARG A 101 5.07 -4.73 22.85
N PRO A 102 3.75 -4.98 22.85
CA PRO A 102 3.19 -6.20 22.27
C PRO A 102 3.36 -6.20 20.74
N ARG A 103 3.68 -7.37 20.19
CA ARG A 103 3.86 -7.61 18.75
C ARG A 103 2.52 -7.35 18.03
N PRO A 104 2.51 -6.61 16.90
CA PRO A 104 1.30 -6.53 16.10
C PRO A 104 1.01 -7.91 15.49
N GLY A 105 -0.20 -8.42 15.74
CA GLY A 105 -0.68 -9.68 15.19
C GLY A 105 -0.63 -9.67 13.67
N ALA A 106 -0.15 -10.78 13.09
CA ALA A 106 -0.08 -10.98 11.66
C ALA A 106 -1.45 -10.76 11.03
N ARG A 107 -1.60 -9.67 10.28
CA ARG A 107 -2.75 -9.48 9.40
C ARG A 107 -2.60 -10.51 8.28
N ARG A 108 -3.49 -11.50 8.26
CA ARG A 108 -3.69 -12.38 7.11
C ARG A 108 -4.18 -11.51 5.96
N TRP A 109 -3.35 -11.37 4.93
CA TRP A 109 -3.83 -11.02 3.60
C TRP A 109 -4.39 -12.30 2.97
N PHE A 110 -5.52 -12.13 2.28
CA PHE A 110 -6.40 -13.16 1.70
C PHE A 110 -5.67 -14.39 1.12
#